data_AF-A0A366XRX9-F1
#
_entry.id   AF-A0A366XRX9-F1
#
_cell.length_a   1.000
_cell.length_b   1.000
_cell.length_c   1.000
_cell.angle_alpha   90.00
_cell.angle_beta   90.00
_cell.angle_gamma   90.00
#
_symmetry.space_group_name_H-M   'P 1'
#
loop_
_entity.id
_entity.type
_entity.pdbx_description
1 polymer ?
#
loop_
_entity_poly.entity_id
_entity_poly.type
_entity_poly.pdbx_seq_one_letter_code
_entity_poly.pdbx_strand_id
1 'polypeptide(L)'
;MFDYQRLNYVANTEQELSSIFTQIFKLSKETYQNLSRFSVTLVDDDQLANFFVLDSLEGSATNDLYKKVLSLRSSLTCVVTEQNVRVVSDLKRLNQNDRTVKLLQIGHRSSYTSPLIYDGKTIGVLFINADTESYFDCQKLQRDCAFISQIVNGLILKHCERQHHLRSALAIALNIGHARDPETKEHLIRMGKYSELLARLLADTHPIDNRFIHLIAHYAPFHDIGKYKIPDDVLFSDKRFSSDDRKIMSKHTIYGVEIIDEVLCYIDKDWVTGSDIGLLKNIIRHHHERYDGSGSPDNLSGTNIPLESRIVTLADVFDALLSKRAYKEAWSMEGVIAYIKENSGLLFDPECVDLLLDNLDQFVAIRDKNRDAIGG
;
A
#
# COMPACT_ATOMS: atom_id res chain seq x y z
N MET A 1 -33.51 3.10 23.57
CA MET A 1 -33.31 4.40 22.89
C MET A 1 -31.94 4.32 22.23
N PHE A 2 -31.78 4.83 21.01
CA PHE A 2 -30.51 4.75 20.30
C PHE A 2 -29.47 5.65 20.99
N ASP A 3 -28.31 5.10 21.33
CA ASP A 3 -27.32 5.76 22.19
C ASP A 3 -26.28 6.54 21.37
N TYR A 4 -26.67 7.74 20.92
CA TYR A 4 -25.80 8.63 20.15
C TYR A 4 -24.54 9.04 20.93
N GLN A 5 -24.64 9.19 22.26
CA GLN A 5 -23.52 9.62 23.09
C GLN A 5 -22.43 8.55 23.14
N ARG A 6 -22.82 7.29 23.35
CA ARG A 6 -21.88 6.17 23.39
C ARG A 6 -21.24 5.89 22.03
N LEU A 7 -22.00 6.06 20.94
CA LEU A 7 -21.44 5.97 19.57
C LEU A 7 -20.37 7.04 19.32
N ASN A 8 -20.64 8.29 19.70
CA ASN A 8 -19.65 9.37 19.62
C ASN A 8 -18.44 9.09 20.50
N TYR A 9 -18.63 8.58 21.72
CA TYR A 9 -17.51 8.22 22.59
C TYR A 9 -16.61 7.16 21.94
N VAL A 10 -17.19 6.07 21.45
CA VAL A 10 -16.45 5.00 20.75
C VAL A 10 -15.69 5.54 19.54
N ALA A 11 -16.31 6.41 18.74
CA ALA A 11 -15.69 7.00 17.56
C ALA A 11 -14.48 7.90 17.87
N ASN A 12 -14.34 8.38 19.11
CA ASN A 12 -13.23 9.24 19.53
C ASN A 12 -12.16 8.49 20.35
N THR A 13 -12.23 7.16 20.44
CA THR A 13 -11.20 6.36 21.11
C THR A 13 -9.96 6.17 20.24
N GLU A 14 -8.80 6.00 20.88
CA GLU A 14 -7.53 5.66 20.24
C GLU A 14 -7.48 4.15 19.95
N GLN A 15 -8.27 3.70 18.98
CA GLN A 15 -8.33 2.29 18.56
C GLN A 15 -8.27 2.18 17.04
N GLU A 16 -7.92 0.99 16.54
CA GLU A 16 -8.02 0.69 15.12
C GLU A 16 -9.46 0.86 14.61
N LEU A 17 -9.61 1.33 13.37
CA LEU A 17 -10.93 1.52 12.74
C LEU A 17 -11.77 0.24 12.74
N SER A 18 -11.13 -0.92 12.58
CA SER A 18 -11.77 -2.23 12.65
C SER A 18 -12.48 -2.45 13.99
N SER A 19 -11.84 -2.09 15.10
CA SER A 19 -12.40 -2.16 16.46
C SER A 19 -13.54 -1.15 16.64
N ILE A 20 -13.34 0.09 16.20
CA ILE A 20 -14.34 1.16 16.29
C ILE A 20 -15.61 0.76 15.53
N PHE A 21 -15.49 0.32 14.28
CA PHE A 21 -16.61 -0.13 13.46
C PHE A 21 -17.32 -1.36 14.05
N THR A 22 -16.56 -2.30 14.61
CA THR A 22 -17.12 -3.45 15.32
C THR A 22 -17.98 -3.02 16.51
N GLN A 23 -17.51 -2.06 17.31
CA GLN A 23 -18.27 -1.54 18.46
C GLN A 23 -19.49 -0.73 18.03
N ILE A 24 -19.36 0.13 17.01
CA ILE A 24 -20.49 0.88 16.43
C ILE A 24 -21.59 -0.09 16.00
N PHE A 25 -21.23 -1.17 15.31
CA PHE A 25 -22.21 -2.16 14.87
C PHE A 25 -22.86 -2.91 16.04
N LYS A 26 -22.07 -3.35 17.02
CA LYS A 26 -22.59 -4.03 18.23
C LYS A 26 -23.57 -3.14 19.01
N LEU A 27 -23.21 -1.87 19.25
CA LEU A 27 -24.08 -0.89 19.90
C LEU A 27 -25.37 -0.65 19.10
N SER A 28 -25.27 -0.61 17.77
CA SER A 28 -26.45 -0.48 16.91
C SER A 28 -27.39 -1.68 17.03
N LYS A 29 -26.84 -2.90 17.16
CA LYS A 29 -27.62 -4.13 17.36
C LYS A 29 -28.33 -4.22 18.71
N GLU A 30 -27.83 -3.55 19.75
CA GLU A 30 -28.54 -3.47 21.05
C GLU A 30 -29.93 -2.83 20.90
N THR A 31 -30.07 -1.86 19.99
CA THR A 31 -31.36 -1.22 19.66
C THR A 31 -32.08 -1.92 18.50
N TYR A 32 -31.34 -2.38 17.49
CA TYR A 32 -31.86 -2.93 16.23
C TYR A 32 -31.34 -4.35 15.98
N GLN A 33 -31.98 -5.34 16.62
CA GLN A 33 -31.49 -6.72 16.69
C GLN A 33 -31.35 -7.42 15.33
N ASN A 34 -32.22 -7.07 14.37
CA ASN A 34 -32.24 -7.64 13.02
C ASN A 34 -31.17 -7.05 12.08
N LEU A 35 -30.39 -6.06 12.52
CA LEU A 35 -29.21 -5.65 11.77
C LEU A 35 -28.25 -6.83 11.67
N SER A 36 -27.87 -7.18 10.45
CA SER A 36 -27.19 -8.45 10.15
C SER A 36 -25.77 -8.25 9.64
N ARG A 37 -25.50 -7.14 8.95
CA ARG A 37 -24.19 -6.84 8.36
C ARG A 37 -23.85 -5.36 8.41
N PHE A 38 -22.56 -5.06 8.56
CA PHE A 38 -21.97 -3.73 8.46
C PHE A 38 -20.73 -3.80 7.59
N SER A 39 -20.68 -3.03 6.51
CA SER A 39 -19.54 -3.06 5.59
C SER A 39 -19.19 -1.67 5.08
N VAL A 40 -17.90 -1.37 5.07
CA VAL A 40 -17.34 -0.14 4.50
C VAL A 40 -16.48 -0.53 3.31
N THR A 41 -16.73 0.12 2.18
CA THR A 41 -15.94 0.02 0.95
C THR A 41 -15.25 1.34 0.69
N LEU A 42 -14.04 1.31 0.14
CA LEU A 42 -13.33 2.49 -0.33
C LEU A 42 -13.28 2.49 -1.86
N VAL A 43 -13.27 3.70 -2.44
CA VAL A 43 -13.09 3.91 -3.88
C VAL A 43 -11.60 4.14 -4.14
N ASP A 44 -11.02 3.35 -5.05
CA ASP A 44 -9.62 3.45 -5.51
C ASP A 44 -9.59 3.29 -7.04
N ASP A 45 -9.20 4.33 -7.77
CA ASP A 45 -9.10 4.37 -9.25
C ASP A 45 -10.27 3.64 -9.98
N ASP A 46 -11.51 4.03 -9.67
CA ASP A 46 -12.79 3.47 -10.19
C ASP A 46 -13.17 2.05 -9.70
N GLN A 47 -12.42 1.50 -8.75
CA GLN A 47 -12.73 0.23 -8.10
C GLN A 47 -13.25 0.44 -6.68
N LEU A 48 -14.26 -0.33 -6.30
CA LEU A 48 -14.67 -0.47 -4.91
C LEU A 48 -14.00 -1.68 -4.30
N ALA A 49 -13.25 -1.46 -3.21
CA ALA A 49 -12.65 -2.53 -2.42
C ALA A 49 -13.24 -2.52 -1.01
N ASN A 50 -13.57 -3.71 -0.48
CA ASN A 50 -13.97 -3.84 0.92
C ASN A 50 -12.81 -3.43 1.84
N PHE A 51 -13.06 -2.43 2.68
CA PHE A 51 -12.15 -1.99 3.73
C PHE A 51 -12.47 -2.67 5.06
N PHE A 52 -13.75 -2.82 5.36
CA PHE A 52 -14.22 -3.50 6.57
C PHE A 52 -15.52 -4.24 6.30
N VAL A 53 -15.64 -5.44 6.87
CA VAL A 53 -16.86 -6.25 6.84
C VAL A 53 -17.03 -6.90 8.20
N LEU A 54 -18.21 -6.73 8.78
CA LEU A 54 -18.67 -7.50 9.92
C LEU A 54 -20.04 -8.08 9.58
N ASP A 55 -20.12 -9.41 9.55
CA ASP A 55 -21.33 -10.14 9.27
C ASP A 55 -21.70 -10.99 10.48
N SER A 56 -22.94 -10.89 10.94
CA SER A 56 -23.43 -11.63 12.11
C SER A 56 -24.22 -12.88 11.77
N LEU A 57 -24.50 -13.11 10.48
CA LEU A 57 -25.12 -14.34 9.99
C LEU A 57 -24.07 -15.34 9.48
N GLU A 58 -22.83 -14.90 9.25
CA GLU A 58 -21.70 -15.73 8.82
C GLU A 58 -20.84 -16.12 10.04
N GLY A 59 -20.69 -17.43 10.30
CA GLY A 59 -20.07 -17.96 11.53
C GLY A 59 -18.56 -17.84 11.65
N SER A 60 -17.88 -17.31 10.62
CA SER A 60 -16.45 -17.01 10.64
C SER A 60 -16.22 -15.66 9.95
N ALA A 61 -15.33 -14.84 10.51
CA ALA A 61 -14.84 -13.61 9.87
C ALA A 61 -14.11 -13.96 8.57
N THR A 62 -14.85 -14.21 7.49
CA THR A 62 -14.30 -14.31 6.16
C THR A 62 -13.89 -12.88 5.78
N ASN A 63 -12.59 -12.66 5.60
CA ASN A 63 -12.07 -11.50 4.89
C ASN A 63 -12.61 -11.56 3.47
N ASP A 64 -13.84 -11.10 3.30
CA ASP A 64 -14.58 -11.05 2.05
C ASP A 64 -13.94 -9.94 1.21
N LEU A 65 -12.76 -10.22 0.66
CA LEU A 65 -12.01 -9.36 -0.25
C LEU A 65 -12.76 -9.27 -1.57
N TYR A 66 -13.84 -8.49 -1.57
CA TYR A 66 -14.61 -8.18 -2.76
C TYR A 66 -14.03 -6.91 -3.38
N LYS A 67 -13.46 -7.04 -4.59
CA LYS A 67 -13.12 -5.94 -5.47
C LYS A 67 -14.10 -5.92 -6.63
N LYS A 68 -14.70 -4.77 -6.92
CA LYS A 68 -15.62 -4.61 -8.05
C LYS A 68 -15.31 -3.33 -8.80
N VAL A 69 -15.11 -3.47 -10.12
CA VAL A 69 -15.09 -2.35 -11.05
C VAL A 69 -16.50 -1.77 -11.16
N LEU A 70 -16.65 -0.46 -10.99
CA LEU A 70 -17.93 0.22 -11.12
C LEU A 70 -18.45 0.09 -12.58
N SER A 71 -19.49 -0.71 -12.79
CA SER A 71 -20.17 -0.76 -14.09
C SER A 71 -21.09 0.47 -14.23
N LEU A 72 -21.05 1.16 -15.38
CA LEU A 72 -21.82 2.39 -15.67
C LEU A 72 -23.35 2.31 -15.52
N ARG A 73 -23.94 1.14 -15.23
CA ARG A 73 -25.40 0.91 -15.15
C ARG A 73 -25.87 0.20 -13.87
N SER A 74 -25.07 0.19 -12.80
CA SER A 74 -25.51 -0.46 -11.56
C SER A 74 -26.25 0.50 -10.64
N SER A 75 -27.16 -0.01 -9.82
CA SER A 75 -27.83 0.77 -8.76
C SER A 75 -26.86 1.28 -7.68
N LEU A 76 -25.62 0.77 -7.65
CA LEU A 76 -24.56 1.28 -6.79
C LEU A 76 -23.82 2.46 -7.44
N THR A 77 -23.80 2.53 -8.77
CA THR A 77 -23.26 3.65 -9.53
C THR A 77 -24.02 4.91 -9.18
N CYS A 78 -25.36 4.89 -9.12
CA CYS A 78 -26.15 6.04 -8.67
C CYS A 78 -25.77 6.52 -7.25
N VAL A 79 -25.46 5.61 -6.32
CA VAL A 79 -25.01 6.01 -4.96
C VAL A 79 -23.67 6.75 -5.02
N VAL A 80 -22.75 6.28 -5.87
CA VAL A 80 -21.41 6.87 -6.05
C VAL A 80 -21.46 8.18 -6.87
N THR A 81 -22.30 8.25 -7.90
CA THR A 81 -22.36 9.40 -8.82
C THR A 81 -23.35 10.46 -8.37
N GLU A 82 -24.52 10.07 -7.88
CA GLU A 82 -25.58 11.00 -7.44
C GLU A 82 -25.49 11.32 -5.94
N GLN A 83 -24.61 10.63 -5.20
CA GLN A 83 -24.33 10.91 -3.79
C GLN A 83 -25.57 10.83 -2.88
N ASN A 84 -26.54 10.01 -3.27
CA ASN A 84 -27.78 9.81 -2.55
C ASN A 84 -27.77 8.53 -1.70
N VAL A 85 -28.40 8.61 -0.53
CA VAL A 85 -28.70 7.43 0.29
C VAL A 85 -29.67 6.53 -0.48
N ARG A 86 -29.42 5.22 -0.45
CA ARG A 86 -30.27 4.22 -1.06
C ARG A 86 -30.81 3.26 -0.01
N VAL A 87 -32.13 3.15 0.04
CA VAL A 87 -32.85 2.18 0.87
C VAL A 87 -33.44 1.10 -0.03
N VAL A 88 -33.15 -0.14 0.29
CA VAL A 88 -33.66 -1.32 -0.42
C VAL A 88 -34.48 -2.14 0.55
N SER A 89 -35.80 -2.08 0.41
CA SER A 89 -36.74 -2.83 1.25
C SER A 89 -36.65 -4.34 1.04
N ASP A 90 -36.33 -4.80 -0.17
CA ASP A 90 -36.15 -6.21 -0.48
C ASP A 90 -35.04 -6.42 -1.51
N LEU A 91 -33.97 -7.08 -1.09
CA LEU A 91 -32.81 -7.40 -1.92
C LEU A 91 -33.15 -8.30 -3.12
N LYS A 92 -34.24 -9.08 -3.06
CA LYS A 92 -34.71 -9.89 -4.20
C LYS A 92 -35.15 -9.02 -5.38
N ARG A 93 -35.56 -7.78 -5.13
CA ARG A 93 -36.03 -6.83 -6.16
C ARG A 93 -34.88 -6.16 -6.91
N LEU A 94 -33.65 -6.27 -6.42
CA LEU A 94 -32.47 -5.78 -7.14
C LEU A 94 -32.10 -6.74 -8.27
N ASN A 95 -31.45 -6.19 -9.30
CA ASN A 95 -30.79 -7.01 -10.32
C ASN A 95 -29.81 -7.98 -9.64
N GLN A 96 -30.06 -9.28 -9.84
CA GLN A 96 -29.27 -10.34 -9.24
C GLN A 96 -27.87 -10.34 -9.87
N ASN A 97 -26.88 -10.13 -9.02
CA ASN A 97 -25.46 -10.30 -9.33
C ASN A 97 -24.85 -11.18 -8.23
N ASP A 98 -23.64 -11.69 -8.43
CA ASP A 98 -22.98 -12.62 -7.50
C ASP A 98 -23.02 -12.12 -6.05
N ARG A 99 -22.89 -10.81 -5.84
CA ARG A 99 -22.94 -10.21 -4.51
C ARG A 99 -24.35 -10.25 -3.91
N THR A 100 -25.37 -9.81 -4.63
CA THR A 100 -26.76 -9.84 -4.15
C THR A 100 -27.22 -11.27 -3.90
N VAL A 101 -26.84 -12.22 -4.76
CA VAL A 101 -27.14 -13.65 -4.61
C VAL A 101 -26.49 -14.21 -3.34
N LYS A 102 -25.19 -13.94 -3.12
CA LYS A 102 -24.49 -14.36 -1.90
C LYS A 102 -25.14 -13.78 -0.65
N LEU A 103 -25.51 -12.49 -0.66
CA LEU A 103 -26.17 -11.85 0.49
C LEU A 103 -27.52 -12.51 0.80
N LEU A 104 -28.32 -12.84 -0.22
CA LEU A 104 -29.60 -13.52 -0.05
C LEU A 104 -29.44 -14.94 0.50
N GLN A 105 -28.42 -15.68 0.03
CA GLN A 105 -28.08 -17.03 0.51
C GLN A 105 -27.66 -17.03 1.98
N ILE A 106 -26.87 -16.06 2.42
CA ILE A 106 -26.46 -15.91 3.83
C ILE A 106 -27.67 -15.59 4.72
N GLY A 107 -28.65 -14.84 4.21
CA GLY A 107 -29.88 -14.54 4.94
C GLY A 107 -30.26 -13.07 5.00
N HIS A 108 -29.46 -12.16 4.42
CA HIS A 108 -29.83 -10.74 4.36
C HIS A 108 -31.05 -10.53 3.47
N ARG A 109 -31.88 -9.54 3.81
CA ARG A 109 -33.16 -9.26 3.12
C ARG A 109 -33.34 -7.80 2.74
N SER A 110 -32.86 -6.85 3.52
CA SER A 110 -32.95 -5.43 3.20
C SER A 110 -31.61 -4.71 3.42
N SER A 111 -31.45 -3.51 2.86
CA SER A 111 -30.20 -2.74 2.95
C SER A 111 -30.42 -1.24 3.01
N TYR A 112 -29.63 -0.57 3.84
CA TYR A 112 -29.36 0.86 3.81
C TYR A 112 -27.95 1.08 3.28
N THR A 113 -27.80 1.90 2.24
CA THR A 113 -26.53 2.22 1.61
C THR A 113 -26.32 3.73 1.64
N SER A 114 -25.17 4.19 2.12
CA SER A 114 -24.83 5.62 2.22
C SER A 114 -23.46 5.90 1.63
N PRO A 115 -23.32 6.93 0.78
CA PRO A 115 -22.02 7.35 0.29
C PRO A 115 -21.21 8.03 1.39
N LEU A 116 -19.90 7.79 1.39
CA LEU A 116 -18.91 8.53 2.17
C LEU A 116 -18.30 9.56 1.24
N ILE A 117 -18.45 10.84 1.56
CA ILE A 117 -18.20 11.96 0.66
C ILE A 117 -17.14 12.88 1.26
N TYR A 118 -16.19 13.26 0.43
CA TYR A 118 -15.20 14.29 0.71
C TYR A 118 -14.92 15.10 -0.56
N ASP A 119 -14.87 16.42 -0.43
CA ASP A 119 -14.61 17.36 -1.52
C ASP A 119 -15.43 17.09 -2.81
N GLY A 120 -16.73 16.85 -2.65
CA GLY A 120 -17.65 16.57 -3.76
C GLY A 120 -17.41 15.22 -4.45
N LYS A 121 -16.53 14.36 -3.92
CA LYS A 121 -16.26 13.00 -4.44
C LYS A 121 -16.64 11.94 -3.41
N THR A 122 -17.11 10.81 -3.90
CA THR A 122 -17.35 9.64 -3.04
C THR A 122 -16.04 8.91 -2.79
N ILE A 123 -15.57 8.93 -1.54
CA ILE A 123 -14.35 8.22 -1.10
C ILE A 123 -14.64 6.79 -0.65
N GLY A 124 -15.91 6.45 -0.44
CA GLY A 124 -16.32 5.12 -0.04
C GLY A 124 -17.83 4.95 0.05
N VAL A 125 -18.29 3.76 0.40
CA VAL A 125 -19.71 3.46 0.60
C VAL A 125 -19.89 2.61 1.85
N LEU A 126 -20.82 3.02 2.71
CA LEU A 126 -21.29 2.27 3.86
C LEU A 126 -22.53 1.46 3.49
N PHE A 127 -22.49 0.16 3.80
CA PHE A 127 -23.61 -0.76 3.70
C PHE A 127 -24.01 -1.26 5.09
N ILE A 128 -25.28 -1.12 5.42
CA ILE A 128 -25.90 -1.74 6.59
C ILE A 128 -27.01 -2.66 6.06
N ASN A 129 -27.02 -3.93 6.46
CA ASN A 129 -28.04 -4.88 6.05
C ASN A 129 -28.85 -5.37 7.25
N ALA A 130 -30.06 -5.85 6.98
CA ALA A 130 -30.90 -6.54 7.94
C ALA A 130 -31.36 -7.89 7.37
N ASP A 131 -31.63 -8.84 8.26
CA ASP A 131 -32.15 -10.18 7.93
C ASP A 131 -33.67 -10.19 7.66
N THR A 132 -34.30 -9.02 7.77
CA THR A 132 -35.74 -8.83 7.62
C THR A 132 -36.04 -7.90 6.44
N GLU A 133 -37.08 -8.22 5.67
CA GLU A 133 -37.56 -7.37 4.57
C GLU A 133 -38.16 -6.07 5.13
N SER A 134 -38.07 -4.98 4.38
CA SER A 134 -38.61 -3.64 4.70
C SER A 134 -38.12 -3.04 6.03
N TYR A 135 -37.05 -3.59 6.61
CA TYR A 135 -36.56 -3.16 7.93
C TYR A 135 -36.18 -1.67 7.96
N PHE A 136 -35.54 -1.21 6.88
CA PHE A 136 -35.12 0.17 6.71
C PHE A 136 -36.23 1.11 6.22
N ASP A 137 -37.47 0.67 6.03
CA ASP A 137 -38.59 1.57 5.69
C ASP A 137 -38.99 2.45 6.88
N CYS A 138 -38.54 2.07 8.09
CA CYS A 138 -38.70 2.86 9.30
C CYS A 138 -37.87 4.14 9.26
N GLN A 139 -38.52 5.31 9.21
CA GLN A 139 -37.86 6.61 9.20
C GLN A 139 -36.93 6.84 10.40
N LYS A 140 -37.28 6.31 11.59
CA LYS A 140 -36.42 6.41 12.77
C LYS A 140 -35.10 5.68 12.57
N LEU A 141 -35.16 4.45 12.05
CA LEU A 141 -33.95 3.68 11.74
C LEU A 141 -33.11 4.38 10.66
N GLN A 142 -33.73 4.95 9.62
CA GLN A 142 -33.00 5.70 8.58
C GLN A 142 -32.25 6.91 9.17
N ARG A 143 -32.85 7.64 10.13
CA ARG A 143 -32.18 8.76 10.82
C ARG A 143 -30.99 8.28 11.64
N ASP A 144 -31.12 7.15 12.32
CA ASP A 144 -30.03 6.56 13.11
C ASP A 144 -28.91 6.04 12.20
N CYS A 145 -29.25 5.40 11.09
CA CYS A 145 -28.28 5.02 10.06
C CYS A 145 -27.59 6.23 9.42
N ALA A 146 -28.28 7.35 9.22
CA ALA A 146 -27.68 8.58 8.74
C ALA A 146 -26.65 9.14 9.74
N PHE A 147 -26.96 9.11 11.04
CA PHE A 147 -26.00 9.49 12.09
C PHE A 147 -24.76 8.58 12.09
N ILE A 148 -24.95 7.26 12.03
CA ILE A 148 -23.84 6.31 11.89
C ILE A 148 -23.01 6.63 10.63
N SER A 149 -23.67 6.92 9.50
CA SER A 149 -22.99 7.26 8.25
C SER A 149 -22.11 8.49 8.39
N GLN A 150 -22.53 9.52 9.14
CA GLN A 150 -21.72 10.71 9.40
C GLN A 150 -20.48 10.39 10.24
N ILE A 151 -20.63 9.57 11.28
CA ILE A 151 -19.48 9.10 12.10
C ILE A 151 -18.49 8.33 11.22
N VAL A 152 -18.98 7.36 10.44
CA VAL A 152 -18.14 6.55 9.56
C VAL A 152 -17.46 7.41 8.50
N ASN A 153 -18.16 8.39 7.92
CA ASN A 153 -17.58 9.32 6.96
C ASN A 153 -16.42 10.11 7.58
N GLY A 154 -16.61 10.67 8.77
CA GLY A 154 -15.54 11.39 9.48
C GLY A 154 -14.33 10.51 9.81
N LEU A 155 -14.56 9.26 10.22
CA LEU A 155 -13.50 8.29 10.51
C LEU A 155 -12.70 7.88 9.27
N ILE A 156 -13.40 7.59 8.17
CA ILE A 156 -12.78 7.24 6.89
C ILE A 156 -12.05 8.44 6.30
N LEU A 157 -12.65 9.64 6.35
CA LEU A 157 -11.99 10.87 5.94
C LEU A 157 -10.69 11.08 6.72
N LYS A 158 -10.73 11.01 8.06
CA LYS A 158 -9.53 11.11 8.89
C LYS A 158 -8.51 10.05 8.48
N HIS A 159 -8.91 8.83 8.17
CA HIS A 159 -7.98 7.79 7.72
C HIS A 159 -7.35 8.12 6.34
N CYS A 160 -8.14 8.53 5.37
CA CYS A 160 -7.66 8.94 4.04
C CYS A 160 -6.70 10.14 4.12
N GLU A 161 -7.05 11.17 4.89
CA GLU A 161 -6.20 12.35 5.10
C GLU A 161 -4.86 11.99 5.76
N ARG A 162 -4.89 11.10 6.77
CA ARG A 162 -3.66 10.60 7.42
C ARG A 162 -2.74 9.89 6.44
N GLN A 163 -3.30 9.02 5.60
CA GLN A 163 -2.55 8.30 4.56
C GLN A 163 -2.02 9.27 3.49
N HIS A 164 -2.84 10.25 3.09
CA HIS A 164 -2.43 11.28 2.14
C HIS A 164 -1.26 12.12 2.69
N HIS A 165 -1.34 12.60 3.93
CA HIS A 165 -0.28 13.37 4.56
C HIS A 165 1.02 12.59 4.69
N LEU A 166 0.97 11.31 5.12
CA LEU A 166 2.15 10.45 5.17
C LEU A 166 2.80 10.30 3.80
N ARG A 167 2.00 9.96 2.77
CA ARG A 167 2.49 9.81 1.39
C ARG A 167 3.09 11.11 0.87
N SER A 168 2.45 12.25 1.12
CA SER A 168 2.94 13.57 0.72
C SER A 168 4.25 13.93 1.42
N ALA A 169 4.36 13.69 2.72
CA ALA A 169 5.59 13.94 3.48
C ALA A 169 6.76 13.07 2.97
N LEU A 170 6.51 11.78 2.77
CA LEU A 170 7.49 10.87 2.19
C LEU A 170 7.88 11.26 0.75
N ALA A 171 6.92 11.65 -0.08
CA ALA A 171 7.19 12.11 -1.45
C ALA A 171 8.03 13.40 -1.46
N ILE A 172 7.77 14.34 -0.55
CA ILE A 172 8.60 15.54 -0.39
C ILE A 172 10.02 15.15 0.03
N ALA A 173 10.17 14.27 1.01
CA ALA A 173 11.48 13.80 1.47
C ALA A 173 12.27 13.11 0.35
N LEU A 174 11.60 12.25 -0.42
CA LEU A 174 12.17 11.57 -1.60
C LEU A 174 12.64 12.59 -2.64
N ASN A 175 11.79 13.55 -3.00
CA ASN A 175 12.12 14.58 -3.99
C ASN A 175 13.30 15.47 -3.56
N ILE A 176 13.39 15.81 -2.28
CA ILE A 176 14.51 16.60 -1.74
C ILE A 176 15.79 15.76 -1.70
N GLY A 177 15.71 14.50 -1.26
CA GLY A 177 16.86 13.60 -1.22
C GLY A 177 17.47 13.39 -2.60
N HIS A 178 16.62 13.17 -3.60
CA HIS A 178 17.03 12.97 -4.99
C HIS A 178 17.44 14.23 -5.74
N ALA A 179 17.09 15.43 -5.26
CA ALA A 179 17.53 16.67 -5.90
C ALA A 179 19.06 16.83 -5.93
N ARG A 180 19.77 16.14 -5.02
CA ARG A 180 21.24 16.10 -4.95
C ARG A 180 21.82 14.78 -5.44
N ASP A 181 21.01 13.76 -5.68
CA ASP A 181 21.47 12.48 -6.18
C ASP A 181 21.81 12.59 -7.69
N PRO A 182 22.98 12.11 -8.14
CA PRO A 182 23.28 11.97 -9.56
C PRO A 182 22.32 11.04 -10.34
N GLU A 183 21.49 10.24 -9.66
CA GLU A 183 20.56 9.30 -10.28
C GLU A 183 19.35 9.95 -10.96
N THR A 184 18.84 9.29 -12.00
CA THR A 184 17.74 9.81 -12.82
C THR A 184 16.38 9.57 -12.15
N LYS A 185 15.39 10.41 -12.46
CA LYS A 185 14.01 10.16 -12.02
C LYS A 185 13.47 8.84 -12.57
N GLU A 186 13.92 8.49 -13.77
CA GLU A 186 13.57 7.26 -14.47
C GLU A 186 14.13 6.02 -13.75
N HIS A 187 15.33 6.10 -13.15
CA HIS A 187 15.86 5.05 -12.27
C HIS A 187 14.88 4.75 -11.14
N LEU A 188 14.37 5.77 -10.44
CA LEU A 188 13.42 5.58 -9.34
C LEU A 188 12.12 4.92 -9.78
N ILE A 189 11.61 5.29 -10.95
CA ILE A 189 10.43 4.64 -11.54
C ILE A 189 10.72 3.18 -11.85
N ARG A 190 11.89 2.86 -12.41
CA ARG A 190 12.30 1.48 -12.71
C ARG A 190 12.50 0.67 -11.43
N MET A 191 13.09 1.25 -10.38
CA MET A 191 13.25 0.61 -9.07
C MET A 191 11.92 0.14 -8.50
N GLY A 192 10.92 1.03 -8.43
CA GLY A 192 9.58 0.64 -7.98
C GLY A 192 9.00 -0.50 -8.81
N LYS A 193 9.10 -0.44 -10.14
CA LYS A 193 8.54 -1.44 -11.06
C LYS A 193 9.26 -2.79 -11.02
N TYR A 194 10.59 -2.80 -10.96
CA TYR A 194 11.37 -4.04 -10.85
C TYR A 194 11.12 -4.74 -9.52
N SER A 195 11.13 -3.98 -8.42
CA SER A 195 10.85 -4.55 -7.09
C SER A 195 9.41 -5.07 -6.98
N GLU A 196 8.44 -4.36 -7.56
CA GLU A 196 7.05 -4.85 -7.67
C GLU A 196 6.96 -6.17 -8.44
N LEU A 197 7.61 -6.25 -9.62
CA LEU A 197 7.59 -7.45 -10.45
C LEU A 197 8.22 -8.64 -9.72
N LEU A 198 9.40 -8.47 -9.10
CA LEU A 198 10.03 -9.52 -8.30
C LEU A 198 9.15 -9.98 -7.14
N ALA A 199 8.56 -9.03 -6.40
CA ALA A 199 7.68 -9.37 -5.28
C ALA A 199 6.43 -10.15 -5.72
N ARG A 200 5.88 -9.85 -6.91
CA ARG A 200 4.76 -10.61 -7.49
C ARG A 200 5.17 -12.03 -7.85
N LEU A 201 6.35 -12.21 -8.45
CA LEU A 201 6.86 -13.54 -8.81
C LEU A 201 7.15 -14.39 -7.56
N LEU A 202 7.70 -13.77 -6.51
CA LEU A 202 7.95 -14.44 -5.22
C LEU A 202 6.67 -14.78 -4.45
N ALA A 203 5.52 -14.16 -4.75
CA ALA A 203 4.26 -14.43 -4.03
C ALA A 203 3.73 -15.85 -4.28
N ASP A 204 4.24 -16.54 -5.30
CA ASP A 204 3.91 -17.94 -5.56
C ASP A 204 4.59 -18.90 -4.57
N THR A 205 5.72 -18.50 -3.98
CA THR A 205 6.55 -19.34 -3.07
C THR A 205 6.65 -18.79 -1.65
N HIS A 206 6.37 -17.51 -1.43
CA HIS A 206 6.45 -16.82 -0.13
C HIS A 206 5.10 -16.26 0.32
N PRO A 207 4.89 -16.02 1.63
CA PRO A 207 3.68 -15.39 2.16
C PRO A 207 3.66 -13.88 1.89
N ILE A 208 3.71 -13.49 0.62
CA ILE A 208 3.67 -12.11 0.16
C ILE A 208 2.22 -11.77 -0.21
N ASP A 209 1.68 -10.75 0.44
CA ASP A 209 0.34 -10.24 0.13
C ASP A 209 0.40 -9.00 -0.78
N ASN A 210 -0.76 -8.57 -1.26
CA ASN A 210 -0.88 -7.37 -2.09
C ASN A 210 -0.40 -6.09 -1.37
N ARG A 211 -0.40 -6.07 -0.03
CA ARG A 211 0.09 -4.93 0.76
C ARG A 211 1.60 -4.85 0.65
N PHE A 212 2.32 -5.95 0.83
CA PHE A 212 3.78 -6.00 0.65
C PHE A 212 4.18 -5.55 -0.76
N ILE A 213 3.52 -6.08 -1.79
CA ILE A 213 3.79 -5.72 -3.20
C ILE A 213 3.55 -4.22 -3.44
N HIS A 214 2.46 -3.67 -2.90
CA HIS A 214 2.19 -2.23 -3.01
C HIS A 214 3.27 -1.40 -2.29
N LEU A 215 3.64 -1.77 -1.07
CA LEU A 215 4.62 -1.03 -0.27
C LEU A 215 6.01 -1.05 -0.90
N ILE A 216 6.51 -2.22 -1.32
CA ILE A 216 7.85 -2.31 -1.93
C ILE A 216 7.94 -1.50 -3.21
N ALA A 217 6.88 -1.46 -4.03
CA ALA A 217 6.84 -0.64 -5.24
C ALA A 217 6.99 0.86 -4.94
N HIS A 218 6.44 1.32 -3.82
CA HIS A 218 6.49 2.73 -3.40
C HIS A 218 7.72 3.07 -2.56
N TYR A 219 8.31 2.10 -1.86
CA TYR A 219 9.42 2.32 -0.93
C TYR A 219 10.79 1.98 -1.52
N ALA A 220 10.89 1.13 -2.54
CA ALA A 220 12.15 0.88 -3.26
C ALA A 220 12.86 2.17 -3.75
N PRO A 221 12.16 3.20 -4.25
CA PRO A 221 12.79 4.48 -4.63
C PRO A 221 13.54 5.22 -3.51
N PHE A 222 13.25 4.90 -2.25
CA PHE A 222 13.86 5.57 -1.09
C PHE A 222 15.23 5.01 -0.72
N HIS A 223 15.67 3.88 -1.30
CA HIS A 223 16.87 3.17 -0.87
C HIS A 223 18.09 4.10 -0.66
N ASP A 224 18.24 5.08 -1.55
CA ASP A 224 19.36 6.00 -1.58
C ASP A 224 19.09 7.42 -1.04
N ILE A 225 17.95 7.66 -0.37
CA ILE A 225 17.56 8.98 0.15
C ILE A 225 18.64 9.62 1.07
N GLY A 226 19.43 8.79 1.75
CA GLY A 226 20.50 9.25 2.63
C GLY A 226 21.71 9.86 1.93
N LYS A 227 21.86 9.71 0.60
CA LYS A 227 22.93 10.37 -0.18
C LYS A 227 22.89 11.89 0.00
N TYR A 228 21.73 12.44 0.34
CA TYR A 228 21.58 13.85 0.72
C TYR A 228 22.52 14.32 1.84
N LYS A 229 22.90 13.44 2.78
CA LYS A 229 23.83 13.77 3.88
C LYS A 229 25.30 13.42 3.57
N ILE A 230 25.61 12.86 2.39
CA ILE A 230 26.99 12.52 1.98
C ILE A 230 27.74 13.78 1.54
N PRO A 231 29.01 14.01 1.91
CA PRO A 231 29.79 15.18 1.45
C PRO A 231 29.91 15.30 -0.08
N ASP A 232 29.92 16.52 -0.62
CA ASP A 232 29.95 16.78 -2.09
C ASP A 232 31.17 16.15 -2.77
N ASP A 233 32.34 16.23 -2.14
CA ASP A 233 33.60 15.70 -2.65
C ASP A 233 33.62 14.17 -2.77
N VAL A 234 32.77 13.49 -1.99
CA VAL A 234 32.54 12.05 -2.08
C VAL A 234 31.39 11.74 -3.04
N LEU A 235 30.24 12.43 -2.92
CA LEU A 235 29.06 12.15 -3.74
C LEU A 235 29.29 12.40 -5.23
N PHE A 236 29.97 13.49 -5.57
CA PHE A 236 30.24 13.91 -6.95
C PHE A 236 31.67 13.57 -7.40
N SER A 237 32.33 12.61 -6.76
CA SER A 237 33.70 12.25 -7.14
C SER A 237 33.73 11.55 -8.51
N ASP A 238 34.49 12.13 -9.44
CA ASP A 238 34.80 11.50 -10.74
C ASP A 238 35.91 10.44 -10.63
N LYS A 239 36.49 10.26 -9.43
CA LYS A 239 37.58 9.32 -9.16
C LYS A 239 37.04 8.01 -8.62
N ARG A 240 37.81 6.94 -8.81
CA ARG A 240 37.53 5.68 -8.10
C ARG A 240 37.62 5.92 -6.60
N PHE A 241 36.55 5.56 -5.88
CA PHE A 241 36.50 5.65 -4.43
C PHE A 241 37.63 4.87 -3.76
N SER A 242 38.33 5.57 -2.86
CA SER A 242 39.23 4.96 -1.87
C SER A 242 38.44 4.11 -0.86
N SER A 243 39.14 3.38 -0.01
CA SER A 243 38.50 2.65 1.10
C SER A 243 37.75 3.58 2.04
N ASP A 244 38.23 4.80 2.24
CA ASP A 244 37.60 5.77 3.14
C ASP A 244 36.41 6.47 2.48
N ASP A 245 36.50 6.78 1.18
CA ASP A 245 35.33 7.28 0.41
C ASP A 245 34.19 6.26 0.45
N ARG A 246 34.49 4.96 0.32
CA ARG A 246 33.48 3.90 0.42
C ARG A 246 32.84 3.84 1.81
N LYS A 247 33.63 3.98 2.88
CA LYS A 247 33.10 4.04 4.25
C LYS A 247 32.23 5.27 4.50
N ILE A 248 32.53 6.39 3.83
CA ILE A 248 31.69 7.60 3.92
C ILE A 248 30.41 7.37 3.12
N MET A 249 30.52 6.93 1.87
CA MET A 249 29.38 6.66 0.99
C MET A 249 28.42 5.66 1.62
N SER A 250 28.91 4.56 2.22
CA SER A 250 28.04 3.54 2.84
C SER A 250 27.19 4.06 4.00
N LYS A 251 27.49 5.24 4.56
CA LYS A 251 26.67 5.85 5.62
C LYS A 251 25.32 6.36 5.13
N HIS A 252 25.09 6.47 3.81
CA HIS A 252 23.78 6.90 3.31
C HIS A 252 22.66 5.95 3.78
N THR A 253 22.94 4.67 3.99
CA THR A 253 21.97 3.71 4.53
C THR A 253 21.50 4.10 5.94
N ILE A 254 22.43 4.58 6.78
CA ILE A 254 22.15 5.06 8.14
C ILE A 254 21.46 6.41 8.09
N TYR A 255 22.01 7.34 7.31
CA TYR A 255 21.48 8.69 7.13
C TYR A 255 20.06 8.69 6.53
N GLY A 256 19.76 7.75 5.65
CA GLY A 256 18.43 7.61 5.07
C GLY A 256 17.41 7.20 6.13
N VAL A 257 17.76 6.25 7.01
CA VAL A 257 16.90 5.88 8.15
C VAL A 257 16.68 7.08 9.08
N GLU A 258 17.74 7.85 9.38
CA GLU A 258 17.62 9.08 10.17
C GLU A 258 16.67 10.10 9.54
N ILE A 259 16.75 10.31 8.22
CA ILE A 259 15.84 11.22 7.50
C ILE A 259 14.39 10.73 7.63
N ILE A 260 14.15 9.43 7.47
CA ILE A 260 12.80 8.87 7.66
C ILE A 260 12.33 9.05 9.11
N ASP A 261 13.20 8.87 10.10
CA ASP A 261 12.87 9.13 11.50
C ASP A 261 12.51 10.60 11.76
N GLU A 262 13.27 11.54 11.18
CA GLU A 262 12.98 12.96 11.25
C GLU A 262 11.61 13.29 10.62
N VAL A 263 11.28 12.72 9.45
CA VAL A 263 9.96 12.89 8.81
C VAL A 263 8.86 12.35 9.71
N LEU A 264 9.05 11.18 10.31
CA LEU A 264 8.07 10.55 11.18
C LEU A 264 7.88 11.30 12.51
N CYS A 265 8.83 12.12 12.97
CA CYS A 265 8.63 13.00 14.13
C CYS A 265 7.54 14.06 13.90
N TYR A 266 7.28 14.44 12.64
CA TYR A 266 6.22 15.38 12.28
C TYR A 266 4.89 14.70 11.94
N ILE A 267 4.84 13.38 12.04
CA ILE A 267 3.68 12.56 11.75
C ILE A 267 3.24 11.91 13.06
N ASP A 268 1.94 11.92 13.32
CA ASP A 268 1.40 11.25 14.49
C ASP A 268 1.57 9.73 14.33
N LYS A 269 2.09 9.09 15.38
CA LYS A 269 2.54 7.69 15.36
C LYS A 269 1.41 6.71 15.02
N ASP A 270 0.16 7.09 15.30
CA ASP A 270 -1.03 6.30 15.00
C ASP A 270 -1.40 6.29 13.50
N TRP A 271 -0.67 7.04 12.68
CA TRP A 271 -0.96 7.17 11.24
C TRP A 271 -0.27 6.10 10.41
N VAL A 272 0.70 5.39 10.99
CA VAL A 272 1.47 4.39 10.28
C VAL A 272 1.54 3.09 11.06
N THR A 273 1.34 1.96 10.37
CA THR A 273 1.63 0.67 10.97
C THR A 273 3.15 0.51 11.09
N GLY A 274 3.64 0.09 12.27
CA GLY A 274 5.08 -0.12 12.48
C GLY A 274 5.71 -1.07 11.46
N SER A 275 4.94 -2.01 10.91
CA SER A 275 5.37 -2.91 9.83
C SER A 275 5.69 -2.20 8.52
N ASP A 276 4.91 -1.17 8.14
CA ASP A 276 5.08 -0.49 6.85
C ASP A 276 6.32 0.40 6.87
N ILE A 277 6.52 1.13 7.97
CA ILE A 277 7.76 1.89 8.19
C ILE A 277 8.94 0.95 8.35
N GLY A 278 8.76 -0.20 8.99
CA GLY A 278 9.77 -1.25 9.06
C GLY A 278 10.28 -1.65 7.67
N LEU A 279 9.36 -1.93 6.75
CA LEU A 279 9.69 -2.27 5.35
C LEU A 279 10.48 -1.14 4.67
N LEU A 280 10.02 0.11 4.77
CA LEU A 280 10.73 1.28 4.22
C LEU A 280 12.16 1.40 4.78
N LYS A 281 12.31 1.30 6.10
CA LYS A 281 13.62 1.42 6.76
C LYS A 281 14.53 0.25 6.43
N ASN A 282 13.99 -0.96 6.30
CA ASN A 282 14.75 -2.13 5.92
C ASN A 282 15.34 -1.98 4.52
N ILE A 283 14.55 -1.49 3.55
CA ILE A 283 15.02 -1.17 2.21
C ILE A 283 16.21 -0.22 2.29
N ILE A 284 16.04 0.93 2.96
CA ILE A 284 17.09 1.96 3.05
C ILE A 284 18.33 1.42 3.75
N ARG A 285 18.16 0.75 4.89
CA ARG A 285 19.27 0.32 5.73
C ARG A 285 20.06 -0.83 5.12
N HIS A 286 19.40 -1.78 4.46
CA HIS A 286 19.98 -3.08 4.15
C HIS A 286 20.09 -3.39 2.65
N HIS A 287 19.75 -2.49 1.74
CA HIS A 287 19.90 -2.76 0.29
C HIS A 287 21.38 -2.92 -0.17
N HIS A 288 22.36 -2.64 0.70
CA HIS A 288 23.78 -2.95 0.48
C HIS A 288 24.32 -4.11 1.33
N GLU A 289 23.44 -4.84 2.02
CA GLU A 289 23.79 -6.15 2.54
C GLU A 289 24.06 -7.11 1.38
N ARG A 290 24.96 -8.07 1.60
CA ARG A 290 25.32 -9.08 0.61
C ARG A 290 24.86 -10.42 1.13
N TYR A 291 24.31 -11.26 0.26
CA TYR A 291 23.78 -12.56 0.66
C TYR A 291 24.80 -13.43 1.42
N ASP A 292 26.10 -13.29 1.12
CA ASP A 292 27.21 -13.96 1.81
C ASP A 292 27.62 -13.36 3.17
N GLY A 293 27.02 -12.23 3.60
CA GLY A 293 27.35 -11.54 4.86
C GLY A 293 28.50 -10.53 4.77
N SER A 294 29.12 -10.38 3.61
CA SER A 294 30.23 -9.42 3.40
C SER A 294 29.76 -7.98 3.13
N GLY A 295 28.44 -7.74 3.20
CA GLY A 295 27.81 -6.44 3.00
C GLY A 295 27.88 -5.51 4.21
N SER A 296 27.12 -4.42 4.14
CA SER A 296 27.05 -3.40 5.18
C SER A 296 25.67 -2.76 5.18
N PRO A 297 25.20 -2.15 6.29
CA PRO A 297 25.95 -1.76 7.49
C PRO A 297 26.01 -2.78 8.63
N ASP A 298 25.19 -3.82 8.62
CA ASP A 298 24.99 -4.73 9.76
C ASP A 298 25.52 -6.16 9.51
N ASN A 299 26.09 -6.42 8.34
CA ASN A 299 26.71 -7.71 7.97
C ASN A 299 25.71 -8.88 8.04
N LEU A 300 24.46 -8.61 7.65
CA LEU A 300 23.42 -9.62 7.57
C LEU A 300 23.72 -10.60 6.42
N SER A 301 23.39 -11.87 6.61
CA SER A 301 23.63 -12.94 5.62
C SER A 301 22.38 -13.77 5.37
N GLY A 302 22.25 -14.26 4.14
CA GLY A 302 21.17 -15.12 3.69
C GLY A 302 19.79 -14.53 3.99
N THR A 303 18.93 -15.35 4.57
CA THR A 303 17.55 -14.97 4.91
C THR A 303 17.43 -14.07 6.15
N ASN A 304 18.54 -13.73 6.82
CA ASN A 304 18.52 -12.70 7.86
C ASN A 304 18.43 -11.28 7.26
N ILE A 305 18.76 -11.13 5.98
CA ILE A 305 18.52 -9.90 5.22
C ILE A 305 17.01 -9.83 4.94
N PRO A 306 16.33 -8.72 5.30
CA PRO A 306 14.90 -8.55 5.00
C PRO A 306 14.62 -8.80 3.52
N LEU A 307 13.49 -9.45 3.23
CA LEU A 307 13.15 -9.88 1.87
C LEU A 307 13.05 -8.68 0.91
N GLU A 308 12.43 -7.60 1.36
CA GLU A 308 12.33 -6.34 0.65
C GLU A 308 13.69 -5.76 0.27
N SER A 309 14.71 -5.90 1.14
CA SER A 309 16.06 -5.44 0.87
C SER A 309 16.75 -6.33 -0.15
N ARG A 310 16.61 -7.66 -0.06
CA ARG A 310 17.15 -8.61 -1.06
C ARG A 310 16.60 -8.33 -2.46
N ILE A 311 15.29 -8.05 -2.56
CA ILE A 311 14.63 -7.67 -3.82
C ILE A 311 15.19 -6.36 -4.36
N VAL A 312 15.29 -5.33 -3.51
CA VAL A 312 15.78 -4.00 -3.92
C VAL A 312 17.26 -4.03 -4.31
N THR A 313 18.12 -4.79 -3.63
CA THR A 313 19.53 -4.95 -4.01
C THR A 313 19.68 -5.49 -5.43
N LEU A 314 18.90 -6.51 -5.81
CA LEU A 314 18.97 -7.06 -7.16
C LEU A 314 18.44 -6.06 -8.20
N ALA A 315 17.32 -5.39 -7.89
CA ALA A 315 16.73 -4.38 -8.76
C ALA A 315 17.68 -3.20 -9.02
N ASP A 316 18.34 -2.70 -7.97
CA ASP A 316 19.30 -1.60 -8.04
C ASP A 316 20.49 -1.97 -8.92
N VAL A 317 21.16 -3.09 -8.62
CA VAL A 317 22.36 -3.48 -9.39
C VAL A 317 22.01 -3.79 -10.84
N PHE A 318 20.86 -4.43 -11.11
CA PHE A 318 20.39 -4.67 -12.48
C PHE A 318 20.21 -3.35 -13.24
N ASP A 319 19.56 -2.35 -12.64
CA ASP A 319 19.33 -1.06 -13.28
C ASP A 319 20.63 -0.26 -13.45
N ALA A 320 21.45 -0.23 -12.39
CA ALA A 320 22.71 0.51 -12.32
C ALA A 320 23.74 0.04 -13.36
N LEU A 321 23.83 -1.27 -13.61
CA LEU A 321 24.76 -1.81 -14.61
C LEU A 321 24.31 -1.53 -16.04
N LEU A 322 23.00 -1.44 -16.26
CA LEU A 322 22.40 -1.16 -17.55
C LEU A 322 22.33 0.33 -17.87
N SER A 323 22.42 1.21 -16.87
CA SER A 323 22.35 2.66 -17.03
C SER A 323 23.73 3.27 -17.28
N LYS A 324 23.79 4.34 -18.08
CA LYS A 324 25.04 5.08 -18.31
C LYS A 324 25.35 5.97 -17.11
N ARG A 325 26.59 5.96 -16.61
CA ARG A 325 27.06 6.85 -15.53
C ARG A 325 28.20 7.75 -16.05
N ALA A 326 28.44 8.89 -15.39
CA ALA A 326 29.46 9.86 -15.80
C ALA A 326 30.86 9.25 -16.06
N TYR A 327 31.22 8.23 -15.28
CA TYR A 327 32.52 7.54 -15.35
C TYR A 327 32.47 6.12 -15.95
N LYS A 328 31.29 5.64 -16.40
CA LYS A 328 31.12 4.24 -16.83
C LYS A 328 30.05 4.11 -17.92
N GLU A 329 30.44 3.55 -19.06
CA GLU A 329 29.48 3.15 -20.09
C GLU A 329 28.57 2.02 -19.58
N ALA A 330 27.33 2.01 -20.07
CA ALA A 330 26.36 0.96 -19.79
C ALA A 330 26.90 -0.41 -20.23
N TRP A 331 26.63 -1.44 -19.43
CA TRP A 331 27.01 -2.81 -19.78
C TRP A 331 26.08 -3.37 -20.85
N SER A 332 26.58 -4.33 -21.64
CA SER A 332 25.71 -5.14 -22.48
C SER A 332 24.79 -5.97 -21.60
N MET A 333 23.59 -6.27 -22.11
CA MET A 333 22.62 -7.11 -21.39
C MET A 333 23.25 -8.48 -21.03
N GLU A 334 24.01 -9.06 -21.96
CA GLU A 334 24.72 -10.33 -21.75
C GLU A 334 25.74 -10.23 -20.61
N GLY A 335 26.44 -9.10 -20.51
CA GLY A 335 27.41 -8.86 -19.43
C GLY A 335 26.73 -8.70 -18.07
N VAL A 336 25.58 -8.03 -18.02
CA VAL A 336 24.79 -7.92 -16.78
C VAL A 336 24.25 -9.27 -16.33
N ILE A 337 23.71 -10.06 -17.26
CA ILE A 337 23.23 -11.42 -16.97
C ILE A 337 24.36 -12.30 -16.42
N ALA A 338 25.54 -12.28 -17.07
CA ALA A 338 26.69 -13.05 -16.63
C ALA A 338 27.10 -12.65 -15.19
N TYR A 339 27.20 -11.35 -14.93
CA TYR A 339 27.54 -10.83 -13.60
C TYR A 339 26.52 -11.23 -12.53
N ILE A 340 25.23 -11.10 -12.80
CA ILE A 340 24.16 -11.48 -11.86
C ILE A 340 24.23 -12.97 -11.55
N LYS A 341 24.42 -13.83 -12.56
CA LYS A 341 24.61 -15.28 -12.39
C LYS A 341 25.82 -15.61 -11.53
N GLU A 342 26.97 -15.00 -11.83
CA GLU A 342 28.22 -15.22 -11.09
C GLU A 342 28.14 -14.77 -9.62
N ASN A 343 27.28 -13.80 -9.31
CA ASN A 343 27.10 -13.27 -7.96
C ASN A 343 25.87 -13.83 -7.23
N SER A 344 25.20 -14.84 -7.80
CA SER A 344 24.12 -15.58 -7.14
C SER A 344 24.64 -16.32 -5.90
N GLY A 345 23.99 -16.13 -4.76
CA GLY A 345 24.41 -16.67 -3.46
C GLY A 345 25.58 -15.93 -2.81
N LEU A 346 26.15 -14.92 -3.48
CA LEU A 346 27.22 -14.07 -2.96
C LEU A 346 26.70 -12.66 -2.65
N LEU A 347 26.33 -11.93 -3.69
CA LEU A 347 25.71 -10.61 -3.57
C LEU A 347 24.19 -10.76 -3.47
N PHE A 348 23.63 -11.60 -4.34
CA PHE A 348 22.20 -11.71 -4.54
C PHE A 348 21.63 -12.98 -3.93
N ASP A 349 20.37 -12.89 -3.54
CA ASP A 349 19.56 -14.07 -3.24
C ASP A 349 19.39 -14.93 -4.50
N PRO A 350 19.77 -16.22 -4.48
CA PRO A 350 19.61 -17.11 -5.62
C PRO A 350 18.18 -17.19 -6.16
N GLU A 351 17.17 -17.19 -5.29
CA GLU A 351 15.78 -17.29 -5.72
C GLU A 351 15.35 -16.05 -6.51
N CYS A 352 15.77 -14.87 -6.06
CA CYS A 352 15.50 -13.62 -6.78
C CYS A 352 16.23 -13.59 -8.14
N VAL A 353 17.45 -14.13 -8.21
CA VAL A 353 18.22 -14.22 -9.45
C VAL A 353 17.52 -15.13 -10.46
N ASP A 354 17.11 -16.33 -10.04
CA ASP A 354 16.43 -17.28 -10.92
C ASP A 354 15.15 -16.66 -11.49
N LEU A 355 14.33 -16.03 -10.65
CA LEU A 355 13.09 -15.36 -11.08
C LEU A 355 13.34 -14.21 -12.05
N LEU A 356 14.38 -13.39 -11.84
CA LEU A 356 14.73 -12.32 -12.76
C LEU A 356 15.12 -12.87 -14.13
N LEU A 357 15.92 -13.94 -14.16
CA LEU A 357 16.42 -14.54 -15.39
C LEU A 357 15.33 -15.24 -16.18
N ASP A 358 14.43 -15.94 -15.50
CA ASP A 358 13.30 -16.64 -16.12
C ASP A 358 12.24 -15.67 -16.69
N ASN A 359 12.22 -14.42 -16.21
CA ASN A 359 11.26 -13.39 -16.61
C ASN A 359 11.93 -12.13 -17.21
N LEU A 360 13.15 -12.28 -17.75
CA LEU A 360 13.99 -11.17 -18.18
C LEU A 360 13.31 -10.24 -19.19
N ASP A 361 12.47 -10.78 -20.06
CA ASP A 361 11.70 -10.03 -21.06
C ASP A 361 10.79 -8.96 -20.42
N GLN A 362 10.20 -9.27 -19.26
CA GLN A 362 9.36 -8.33 -18.50
C GLN A 362 10.20 -7.20 -17.88
N PHE A 363 11.38 -7.50 -17.35
CA PHE A 363 12.32 -6.48 -16.84
C PHE A 363 12.82 -5.58 -17.98
N VAL A 364 13.17 -6.15 -19.13
CA VAL A 364 13.56 -5.37 -20.31
C VAL A 364 12.42 -4.47 -20.79
N ALA A 365 11.19 -4.98 -20.80
CA ALA A 365 10.02 -4.18 -21.17
C ALA A 365 9.76 -3.01 -20.21
N ILE A 366 10.01 -3.18 -18.90
CA ILE A 366 9.96 -2.08 -17.93
C ILE A 366 11.03 -1.05 -18.27
N ARG A 367 12.28 -1.48 -18.52
CA ARG A 367 13.36 -0.56 -18.89
C ARG A 367 13.04 0.24 -20.14
N ASP A 368 12.58 -0.42 -21.19
CA ASP A 368 12.31 0.20 -22.49
C ASP A 368 11.20 1.24 -22.43
N LYS A 369 10.20 1.03 -21.57
CA LYS A 369 9.11 2.00 -21.34
C LYS A 369 9.55 3.21 -20.50
N ASN A 370 10.64 3.11 -19.75
CA ASN A 370 11.07 4.13 -18.78
C ASN A 370 12.57 4.43 -18.99
N ARG A 371 13.00 4.61 -20.25
CA ARG A 371 14.38 4.97 -20.58
C ARG A 371 14.69 6.37 -20.06
N ASP A 372 15.92 6.57 -19.60
CA ASP A 372 16.42 7.90 -19.25
C ASP A 372 16.23 8.84 -20.46
N ALA A 373 15.79 10.07 -20.20
CA ALA A 373 15.69 11.08 -21.25
C ALA A 373 17.06 11.24 -21.91
N ILE A 374 17.11 11.15 -23.24
CA ILE A 374 18.33 11.45 -24.00
C ILE A 374 18.59 12.94 -23.77
N GLY A 375 19.63 13.25 -23.00
CA GLY A 375 20.06 14.63 -22.75
C GLY A 375 20.23 15.36 -24.09
N GLY A 376 19.51 16.46 -24.25
CA GLY A 376 19.67 17.41 -25.34
C GLY A 376 20.81 18.38 -25.10
#